data_AF-A0A7K2YPI7-F1
#
_entry.id   AF-A0A7K2YPI7-F1
#
_cell.length_a   1.000
_cell.length_b   1.000
_cell.length_c   1.000
_cell.angle_alpha   90.00
_cell.angle_beta   90.00
_cell.angle_gamma   90.00
#
_symmetry.space_group_name_H-M   'P 1'
#
loop_
_entity.id
_entity.type
_entity.pdbx_description
1 polymer ?
#
loop_
_entity_poly.entity_id
_entity_poly.type
_entity_poly.pdbx_seq_one_letter_code
_entity_poly.pdbx_strand_id
1 'polypeptide(L)' 'YPDHIDLYDFPELRIHETTEPEIIVVEMRGVGRLVETDSAFDMTYIAVVTITDGRITSYRDYWNPLAVLTPGTDFAGSIR' A
#
# COMPACT_ATOMS: atom_id res chain seq x y z
N TYR A 1 -9.74 -0.75 -4.16
CA TYR A 1 -9.15 -1.71 -3.22
C TYR A 1 -10.08 -2.23 -2.12
N PRO A 2 -11.03 -1.48 -1.51
CA PRO A 2 -11.81 -2.03 -0.39
C PRO A 2 -12.71 -3.20 -0.78
N ASP A 3 -13.07 -3.33 -2.06
CA ASP A 3 -13.85 -4.47 -2.57
C ASP A 3 -13.02 -5.77 -2.70
N HIS A 4 -11.70 -5.68 -2.51
CA HIS A 4 -10.75 -6.76 -2.78
C HIS A 4 -9.92 -7.15 -1.56
N ILE A 5 -9.57 -6.17 -0.73
CA ILE A 5 -8.76 -6.35 0.47
C ILE A 5 -9.54 -5.74 1.64
N ASP A 6 -9.84 -6.57 2.62
CA ASP A 6 -10.32 -6.14 3.93
C ASP A 6 -9.09 -5.97 4.83
N LEU A 7 -8.61 -4.73 4.89
CA LEU A 7 -7.39 -4.35 5.60
C LEU A 7 -7.69 -4.15 7.08
N TYR A 8 -6.92 -4.81 7.93
CA TYR A 8 -7.14 -4.78 9.38
C TYR A 8 -6.24 -3.79 10.09
N ASP A 9 -4.95 -3.78 9.76
CA ASP A 9 -3.96 -3.02 10.50
C ASP A 9 -2.68 -2.75 9.69
N PHE A 10 -1.87 -1.83 10.20
CA PHE A 10 -0.50 -1.57 9.78
C PHE A 10 0.47 -1.81 10.94
N PRO A 11 0.78 -3.07 11.29
CA PRO A 11 1.60 -3.41 12.46
C PRO A 11 3.02 -2.83 12.41
N GLU A 12 3.51 -2.49 11.21
CA GLU A 12 4.78 -1.81 11.01
C GLU A 12 4.51 -0.55 10.20
N LEU A 13 4.79 0.61 10.80
CA LEU A 13 4.67 1.92 10.17
C LEU A 13 5.87 2.78 10.55
N ARG A 14 6.57 3.31 9.54
CA ARG A 14 7.65 4.26 9.71
C ARG A 14 7.47 5.42 8.73
N ILE A 15 7.58 6.63 9.24
CA ILE A 15 7.51 7.85 8.45
C ILE A 15 8.90 8.47 8.47
N HIS A 16 9.43 8.73 7.28
CA HIS A 16 10.69 9.42 7.07
C HIS A 16 10.39 10.83 6.56
N GLU A 17 10.83 11.81 7.33
CA GLU A 17 10.87 13.20 6.88
C GLU A 17 11.95 13.35 5.82
N THR A 18 11.66 14.14 4.79
CA THR A 18 12.65 14.48 3.76
C THR A 18 13.10 15.94 3.93
N THR A 19 14.10 16.34 3.15
CA THR A 19 14.52 17.75 3.11
C THR A 19 13.52 18.65 2.38
N GLU A 20 12.59 18.06 1.62
CA GLU A 20 11.46 18.76 1.00
C GLU A 20 10.24 18.61 1.91
N PRO A 21 9.78 19.68 2.60
CA PRO A 21 8.78 19.56 3.67
C PRO A 21 7.40 19.10 3.20
N GLU A 22 7.12 19.21 1.90
CA GLU A 22 5.90 18.71 1.27
C GLU A 22 5.97 17.20 0.95
N ILE A 23 7.12 16.54 1.13
CA ILE A 23 7.33 15.15 0.75
C ILE A 23 7.72 14.31 1.97
N ILE A 24 6.99 13.20 2.15
CA ILE A 24 7.33 12.15 3.12
C ILE A 24 7.54 10.82 2.39
N VAL A 25 8.37 9.97 3.00
CA VAL A 25 8.48 8.55 2.61
C VAL A 25 7.90 7.71 3.74
N VAL A 26 7.01 6.79 3.41
CA VAL A 26 6.35 5.92 4.40
C VAL A 26 6.68 4.47 4.09
N GLU A 27 7.33 3.79 5.03
CA GLU A 27 7.46 2.33 5.01
C GLU A 27 6.34 1.74 5.87
N MET A 28 5.56 0.81 5.31
CA MET A 28 4.45 0.20 6.05
C MET A 28 4.24 -1.26 5.68
N ARG A 29 3.66 -2.04 6.60
CA ARG A 29 3.20 -3.40 6.34
C ARG A 29 1.70 -3.48 6.58
N GLY A 30 0.92 -3.73 5.53
CA GLY A 30 -0.52 -3.92 5.64
C GLY A 30 -0.86 -5.38 5.86
N VAL A 31 -1.70 -5.67 6.85
CA VAL A 31 -2.23 -7.01 7.12
C VAL A 31 -3.74 -7.02 7.07
N GLY A 32 -4.33 -8.12 6.59
CA GLY A 32 -5.76 -8.22 6.40
C GLY A 32 -6.18 -9.57 5.86
N ARG A 33 -7.24 -9.56 5.06
CA ARG A 33 -7.65 -10.69 4.23
C ARG A 33 -8.07 -10.26 2.84
N LEU A 34 -8.04 -11.20 1.91
CA LEU A 34 -8.62 -11.04 0.59
C LEU A 34 -10.12 -11.32 0.67
N VAL A 35 -10.93 -10.41 0.13
CA VAL A 35 -12.39 -10.51 0.21
C VAL A 35 -12.92 -11.72 -0.56
N GLU A 36 -12.30 -12.05 -1.70
CA GLU A 36 -12.75 -13.13 -2.59
C GLU A 36 -12.52 -14.53 -2.01
N THR A 37 -11.33 -14.77 -1.45
CA THR A 37 -10.86 -16.09 -1.04
C THR A 37 -10.85 -16.30 0.48
N ASP A 38 -11.06 -15.22 1.25
CA ASP A 38 -10.89 -15.19 2.70
C ASP A 38 -9.47 -15.53 3.18
N SER A 39 -8.49 -15.59 2.26
CA SER A 39 -7.11 -15.89 2.58
C SER A 39 -6.39 -14.70 3.21
N ALA A 40 -5.36 -14.95 4.01
CA ALA A 40 -4.56 -13.92 4.64
C ALA A 40 -3.93 -12.97 3.60
N PHE A 41 -3.97 -11.67 3.91
CA PHE A 41 -3.27 -10.63 3.18
C PHE A 41 -2.12 -10.10 4.04
N ASP A 42 -0.93 -10.06 3.47
CA ASP A 42 0.29 -9.57 4.13
C ASP A 42 1.22 -8.98 3.09
N MET A 43 1.41 -7.65 3.11
CA MET A 43 2.19 -6.94 2.11
C MET A 43 2.97 -5.79 2.72
N THR A 44 4.23 -5.66 2.32
CA THR A 44 5.08 -4.52 2.65
C THR A 44 5.07 -3.51 1.50
N TYR A 45 5.00 -2.23 1.88
CA TYR A 45 4.91 -1.08 1.01
C TYR A 45 5.97 -0.05 1.36
N ILE A 46 6.39 0.69 0.35
CA ILE A 46 7.03 1.99 0.51
C ILE A 46 6.28 2.99 -0.36
N ALA A 47 5.77 4.04 0.27
CA ALA A 47 5.05 5.10 -0.42
C ALA A 47 5.84 6.41 -0.39
N VAL A 48 5.88 7.12 -1.52
CA VAL A 48 6.33 8.51 -1.57
C VAL A 48 5.11 9.39 -1.74
N VAL A 49 4.84 10.23 -0.73
CA VAL A 49 3.62 11.02 -0.64
C VAL A 49 3.99 12.50 -0.69
N THR A 50 3.35 13.25 -1.58
CA THR A 50 3.43 14.71 -1.63
C THR A 50 2.16 15.31 -1.05
N ILE A 51 2.31 16.29 -0.16
CA ILE A 51 1.25 16.96 0.57
C ILE A 51 1.41 18.47 0.39
N THR A 52 0.39 19.12 -0.17
CA THR A 52 0.33 20.58 -0.35
C THR A 52 -0.99 21.08 0.24
N ASP A 53 -0.95 22.16 1.02
CA ASP A 53 -2.13 22.72 1.70
C ASP A 53 -2.93 21.69 2.53
N GLY A 54 -2.22 20.77 3.19
CA GLY A 54 -2.81 19.71 4.01
C GLY A 54 -3.54 18.62 3.20
N ARG A 55 -3.37 18.58 1.87
CA ARG A 55 -3.97 17.58 0.98
C ARG A 55 -2.90 16.75 0.30
N ILE A 56 -3.13 15.45 0.15
CA ILE A 56 -2.29 14.58 -0.68
C ILE A 56 -2.46 14.97 -2.14
N THR A 57 -1.38 15.41 -2.79
CA THR A 57 -1.35 15.80 -4.21
C THR A 57 -0.65 14.77 -5.09
N SER A 58 0.21 13.92 -4.52
CA SER A 58 0.80 12.76 -5.19
C SER A 58 0.95 11.59 -4.21
N TYR A 59 0.65 10.38 -4.67
CA TYR A 59 0.85 9.15 -3.91
C TYR A 59 1.45 8.09 -4.83
N ARG A 60 2.74 7.81 -4.66
CA ARG A 60 3.42 6.74 -5.40
C ARG A 60 3.63 5.57 -4.47
N ASP A 61 2.93 4.48 -4.74
CA ASP A 61 2.93 3.27 -3.92
C ASP A 61 3.79 2.19 -4.56
N TYR A 62 4.85 1.76 -3.87
CA TYR A 62 5.74 0.71 -4.32
C TYR A 62 5.63 -0.50 -3.40
N TRP A 63 5.46 -1.66 -4.00
CA TRP A 63 5.30 -2.93 -3.30
C TRP A 63 5.88 -4.04 -4.17
N ASN A 64 6.10 -5.23 -3.59
CA ASN A 64 6.68 -6.35 -4.32
C ASN A 64 5.65 -6.97 -5.29
N PRO A 65 5.82 -6.88 -6.62
CA PRO A 65 4.87 -7.45 -7.59
C PRO A 65 4.75 -8.99 -7.49
N LEU A 66 5.74 -9.67 -6.93
CA LEU A 66 5.64 -11.12 -6.72
C LEU A 66 4.64 -11.48 -5.62
N ALA A 67 4.28 -10.54 -4.75
CA ALA A 67 3.27 -10.75 -3.70
C ALA A 67 1.88 -10.98 -4.30
N VAL A 68 1.60 -10.50 -5.53
CA VAL A 68 0.32 -10.72 -6.21
C VAL A 68 0.24 -12.03 -7.01
N LEU A 69 1.32 -12.82 -7.07
CA LEU A 69 1.31 -14.15 -7.71
C LEU A 69 0.66 -15.24 -6.85
N THR A 70 0.22 -14.89 -5.64
CA THR A 70 -0.55 -15.79 -4.79
C THR A 70 -1.96 -15.96 -5.40
N PRO A 71 -2.56 -17.17 -5.39
CA PRO A 71 -3.93 -17.33 -5.85
C PRO A 71 -4.89 -16.37 -5.11
N GLY A 72 -5.64 -15.55 -5.85
CA GLY A 72 -6.59 -14.58 -5.30
C GLY A 72 -6.04 -13.16 -5.09
N THR A 73 -4.75 -12.89 -5.36
CA THR A 73 -4.15 -11.56 -5.18
C THR A 73 -4.02 -10.71 -6.45
N ASP A 74 -4.69 -11.08 -7.55
CA ASP A 74 -4.58 -10.39 -8.85
C ASP A 74 -5.37 -9.06 -8.87
N PHE A 75 -4.88 -8.07 -8.11
CA PHE A 75 -5.47 -6.72 -7.98
C PHE A 75 -4.75 -5.67 -8.82
N ALA A 76 -3.55 -5.98 -9.28
CA ALA A 76 -2.80 -5.16 -10.21
C ALA A 76 -3.39 -5.40 -11.59
N GLY A 77 -4.53 -4.76 -11.86
CA GLY A 77 -5.28 -4.90 -13.10
C GLY A 77 -4.34 -5.06 -14.29
N SER A 78 -4.51 -6.17 -15.02
CA SER A 78 -3.79 -6.45 -16.26
C SER A 78 -3.75 -5.18 -17.09
N ILE A 79 -2.54 -4.61 -17.23
CA ILE A 79 -2.30 -3.51 -18.16
C ILE A 79 -2.56 -4.11 -19.53
N ARG A 80 -3.76 -3.87 -20.05
CA ARG A 80 -4.12 -4.11 -21.44
C ARG A 80 -3.90 -2.85 -22.25
#